data_AF-A0A948MH71-F1
#
_entry.id   AF-A0A948MH71-F1
#
_cell.length_a   1.000
_cell.length_b   1.000
_cell.length_c   1.000
_cell.angle_alpha   90.00
_cell.angle_beta   90.00
_cell.angle_gamma   90.00
#
_symmetry.space_group_name_H-M   'P 1'
#
loop_
_entity.id
_entity.type
_entity.pdbx_description
1 polymer ?
#
loop_
_entity_poly.entity_id
_entity_poly.type
_entity_poly.pdbx_seq_one_letter_code
_entity_poly.pdbx_strand_id
1 'polypeptide(L)'
;DSQGRPKILHVFAAKRPGQSRGIPLFAPVLTYFKDLSDYIEAEVMAARVAACLAVFITKQDAMFSAANMATSTETATGARVQGIEPGMVSYLNAGEGINVVDPKRPGDAFPAFIESVLRMVGTSIGLPYELLVKDFSKTNYSSARAALLEGRRVFTNWRSWFSRRFCQPIWDLVLEEAFLRGEFEAKNFYDFRHEYTRAIWIGGGWGWVDPVKEVEASRKAIDFGLSTLAEESAGQGRDWEETIDQLKREKAAIAEAGIDIVGANPAKEKADEKETDNAETEPKRE
;
A
#
# COMPACT_ATOMS: atom_id res chain seq x y z
N ASP A 1 30.76 -3.72 -24.02
CA ASP A 1 31.53 -4.88 -24.53
C ASP A 1 32.61 -4.33 -25.45
N SER A 2 33.27 -5.15 -26.27
CA SER A 2 34.22 -4.67 -27.28
C SER A 2 33.58 -3.76 -28.33
N GLN A 3 32.25 -3.65 -28.37
CA GLN A 3 31.47 -2.83 -29.28
C GLN A 3 30.76 -1.65 -28.58
N GLY A 4 31.15 -1.33 -27.34
CA GLY A 4 30.60 -0.18 -26.60
C GLY A 4 29.25 -0.41 -25.91
N ARG A 5 28.67 -1.62 -25.96
CA ARG A 5 27.38 -1.90 -25.29
C ARG A 5 27.53 -1.98 -23.76
N PRO A 6 26.60 -1.40 -22.98
CA PRO A 6 26.63 -1.53 -21.53
C PRO A 6 26.37 -2.99 -21.13
N LYS A 7 27.30 -3.60 -20.40
CA LYS A 7 27.15 -4.98 -19.89
C LYS A 7 26.27 -5.05 -18.63
N ILE A 8 26.13 -3.93 -17.93
CA ILE A 8 25.39 -3.82 -16.67
C ILE A 8 24.59 -2.52 -16.71
N LEU A 9 23.30 -2.62 -16.41
CA LEU A 9 22.43 -1.46 -16.22
C LEU A 9 22.33 -1.14 -14.73
N HIS A 10 23.08 -0.14 -14.26
CA HIS A 10 22.94 0.36 -12.89
C HIS A 10 21.80 1.38 -12.83
N VAL A 11 20.61 0.91 -12.51
CA VAL A 11 19.39 1.73 -12.50
C VAL A 11 19.12 2.30 -11.11
N PHE A 12 19.21 3.62 -10.97
CA PHE A 12 18.82 4.33 -9.76
C PHE A 12 18.32 5.75 -10.08
N ALA A 13 17.48 6.28 -9.19
CA ALA A 13 16.99 7.65 -9.31
C ALA A 13 18.04 8.63 -8.74
N ALA A 14 18.80 9.28 -9.63
CA ALA A 14 19.75 10.32 -9.24
C ALA A 14 18.99 11.58 -8.79
N LYS A 15 19.19 11.98 -7.53
CA LYS A 15 18.60 13.20 -6.96
C LYS A 15 19.55 14.40 -7.03
N ARG A 16 20.85 14.15 -7.15
CA ARG A 16 21.90 15.19 -7.18
C ARG A 16 22.92 14.87 -8.28
N PRO A 17 23.53 15.89 -8.92
CA PRO A 17 24.67 15.68 -9.82
C PRO A 17 25.81 14.95 -9.12
N GLY A 18 26.48 14.03 -9.81
CA GLY A 18 27.62 13.26 -9.27
C GLY A 18 27.26 12.11 -8.32
N GLN A 19 25.97 11.84 -8.10
CA GLN A 19 25.53 10.72 -7.26
C GLN A 19 25.87 9.37 -7.93
N SER A 20 26.71 8.57 -7.27
CA SER A 20 27.15 7.26 -7.78
C SER A 20 26.21 6.10 -7.44
N ARG A 21 25.34 6.26 -6.44
CA ARG A 21 24.40 5.23 -5.96
C ARG A 21 23.04 5.80 -5.60
N GLY A 22 21.98 5.01 -5.76
CA GLY A 22 20.63 5.39 -5.32
C GLY A 22 20.54 5.60 -3.81
N ILE A 23 19.66 6.51 -3.39
CA ILE A 23 19.22 6.63 -2.00
C ILE A 23 17.95 5.79 -1.86
N PRO A 24 17.88 4.83 -0.93
CA PRO A 24 16.67 4.02 -0.71
C PRO A 24 15.45 4.89 -0.41
N LEU A 25 14.27 4.43 -0.84
CA LEU A 25 13.01 5.15 -0.62
C LEU A 25 12.74 5.44 0.87
N PHE A 26 13.07 4.49 1.75
CA PHE A 26 12.85 4.59 3.19
C PHE A 26 13.98 5.28 3.97
N ALA A 27 15.05 5.71 3.30
CA ALA A 27 16.15 6.42 3.96
C ALA A 27 15.71 7.64 4.83
N PRO A 28 14.78 8.52 4.40
CA PRO A 28 14.38 9.66 5.22
C PRO A 28 13.50 9.30 6.42
N VAL A 29 12.89 8.12 6.44
CA VAL A 29 11.94 7.70 7.49
C VAL A 29 12.50 6.66 8.45
N LEU A 30 13.77 6.29 8.29
CA LEU A 30 14.38 5.23 9.08
C LEU A 30 14.35 5.53 10.59
N THR A 31 14.56 6.79 10.96
CA THR A 31 14.48 7.24 12.36
C THR A 31 13.08 7.07 12.92
N TYR A 32 12.03 7.42 12.15
CA TYR A 32 10.64 7.23 12.58
C TYR A 32 10.30 5.76 12.81
N PHE A 33 10.82 4.83 12.00
CA PHE A 33 10.63 3.40 12.24
C PHE A 33 11.30 2.92 13.52
N LYS A 34 12.50 3.44 13.82
CA LYS A 34 13.18 3.14 15.08
C LYS A 34 12.40 3.67 16.27
N ASP A 35 12.01 4.94 16.24
CA ASP A 35 11.26 5.56 17.33
C ASP A 35 9.91 4.86 17.55
N LEU A 36 9.23 4.45 16.47
CA LEU A 36 8.00 3.67 16.55
C LEU A 36 8.22 2.31 17.21
N SER A 37 9.30 1.60 16.86
CA SER A 37 9.65 0.31 17.47
C SER A 37 9.95 0.46 18.96
N ASP A 38 10.81 1.43 19.30
CA ASP A 38 11.22 1.70 20.68
C ASP A 38 10.01 2.13 21.53
N TYR A 39 9.07 2.90 20.96
CA TYR A 39 7.84 3.31 21.64
C TYR A 39 6.85 2.15 21.85
N ILE A 40 6.66 1.28 20.85
CA ILE A 40 5.82 0.09 20.99
C ILE A 40 6.38 -0.83 22.09
N GLU A 41 7.69 -1.04 22.11
CA GLU A 41 8.34 -1.86 23.14
C GLU A 41 8.19 -1.25 24.54
N ALA A 42 8.43 0.06 24.66
CA ALA A 42 8.24 0.78 25.92
C ALA A 42 6.79 0.68 26.42
N GLU A 43 5.81 0.79 25.53
CA GLU A 43 4.40 0.69 25.89
C GLU A 43 4.01 -0.73 26.33
N VAL A 44 4.52 -1.76 25.65
CA VAL A 44 4.31 -3.16 26.05
C VAL A 44 4.96 -3.45 27.40
N MET A 45 6.16 -2.93 27.65
CA MET A 45 6.84 -3.05 28.95
C MET A 45 6.09 -2.30 30.04
N ALA A 46 5.62 -1.09 29.77
CA ALA A 46 4.79 -0.32 30.70
C ALA A 46 3.47 -1.05 31.02
N ALA A 47 2.82 -1.65 30.03
CA ALA A 47 1.62 -2.45 30.24
C ALA A 47 1.88 -3.69 31.11
N ARG A 48 3.03 -4.34 30.95
CA ARG A 48 3.46 -5.46 31.81
C ARG A 48 3.71 -5.01 33.25
N VAL A 49 4.41 -3.88 33.44
CA VAL A 49 4.68 -3.32 34.77
C VAL A 49 3.38 -2.85 35.44
N ALA A 50 2.46 -2.23 34.70
CA ALA A 50 1.16 -1.83 35.23
C ALA A 50 0.27 -3.02 35.62
N ALA A 51 0.40 -4.16 34.93
CA ALA A 51 -0.24 -5.40 35.34
C ALA A 51 0.38 -6.00 36.62
N CYS A 52 1.61 -5.63 36.95
CA CYS A 52 2.25 -5.97 38.21
C CYS A 52 1.84 -4.95 39.30
N LEU A 53 0.89 -5.31 40.16
CA LEU A 53 0.57 -4.51 41.34
C LEU A 53 1.81 -4.45 42.27
N ALA A 54 2.51 -3.32 42.29
CA ALA A 54 3.70 -3.13 43.11
C ALA A 54 3.34 -2.45 44.45
N VAL A 55 3.55 -3.17 45.56
CA VAL A 55 3.33 -2.68 46.92
C VAL A 55 4.70 -2.36 47.54
N PHE A 56 4.99 -1.08 47.78
CA PHE A 56 6.24 -0.68 48.44
C PHE A 56 6.07 -0.58 49.95
N ILE A 57 7.07 -1.07 50.67
CA ILE A 57 7.15 -1.05 52.14
C ILE A 57 7.94 0.19 52.58
N THR A 58 7.30 1.12 53.28
CA THR A 58 7.97 2.25 53.94
C THR A 58 8.09 1.98 55.44
N LYS A 59 9.31 2.01 55.98
CA LYS A 59 9.53 1.92 57.43
C LYS A 59 9.42 3.30 58.06
N GLN A 60 8.46 3.49 58.95
CA GLN A 60 8.43 4.65 59.85
C GLN A 60 9.17 4.29 61.13
N ASP A 61 10.50 4.40 61.13
CA ASP A 61 11.21 4.70 62.38
C ASP A 61 12.64 5.18 62.10
N ALA A 62 12.84 6.49 62.23
CA ALA A 62 14.14 7.15 62.11
C ALA A 62 14.69 7.65 63.45
N MET A 63 14.16 7.20 64.60
CA MET A 63 14.57 7.76 65.90
C MET A 63 14.95 6.74 66.98
N PHE A 64 15.01 5.44 66.70
CA PHE A 64 15.37 4.46 67.75
C PHE A 64 16.26 3.29 67.29
N SER A 65 17.25 3.53 66.44
CA SER A 65 18.21 2.47 66.06
C SER A 65 19.65 2.95 65.93
N ALA A 66 20.14 3.71 66.92
CA ALA A 66 21.57 3.95 67.10
C ALA A 66 22.22 3.06 68.18
N ALA A 67 21.45 2.22 68.90
CA ALA A 67 21.95 1.48 70.06
C ALA A 67 22.13 -0.05 69.86
N ASN A 68 21.61 -0.66 68.79
CA ASN A 68 21.64 -2.12 68.59
C ASN A 68 22.16 -2.58 67.22
N MET A 69 23.08 -1.84 66.60
CA MET A 69 23.83 -2.30 65.40
C MET A 69 25.01 -3.21 65.79
N ALA A 70 24.75 -4.18 66.67
CA ALA A 70 25.67 -5.26 67.00
C ALA A 70 24.92 -6.55 67.26
N THR A 71 23.99 -6.92 66.38
CA THR A 71 23.57 -8.31 66.24
C THR A 71 22.86 -8.47 64.90
N SER A 72 23.60 -9.02 63.95
CA SER A 72 23.06 -9.68 62.77
C SER A 72 22.00 -10.69 63.22
N THR A 73 20.73 -10.28 63.15
CA THR A 73 19.63 -11.24 63.08
C THR A 73 19.26 -11.37 61.61
N GLU A 74 20.03 -12.24 60.95
CA GLU A 74 19.57 -12.95 59.78
C GLU A 74 18.28 -13.68 60.18
N THR A 75 17.14 -13.15 59.78
CA THR A 75 15.91 -13.93 59.73
C THR A 75 16.13 -15.03 58.68
N ALA A 76 15.84 -16.28 59.04
CA ALA A 76 16.18 -17.51 58.31
C ALA A 76 15.58 -17.68 56.89
N THR A 77 14.98 -16.63 56.33
CA THR A 77 14.71 -16.47 54.88
C THR A 77 14.73 -14.98 54.56
N GLY A 78 15.89 -14.36 54.62
CA GLY A 78 16.14 -12.93 54.34
C GLY A 78 16.02 -12.53 52.87
N ALA A 79 15.08 -13.14 52.12
CA ALA A 79 14.83 -12.77 50.74
C ALA A 79 14.08 -11.43 50.71
N ARG A 80 14.83 -10.32 50.63
CA ARG A 80 14.26 -9.07 50.11
C ARG A 80 13.74 -9.39 48.72
N VAL A 81 12.42 -9.30 48.53
CA VAL A 81 11.81 -9.50 47.23
C VAL A 81 12.34 -8.39 46.31
N GLN A 82 13.27 -8.75 45.43
CA GLN A 82 13.92 -7.85 44.47
C GLN A 82 13.24 -7.87 43.08
N GLY A 83 12.25 -8.75 42.88
CA GLY A 83 11.47 -8.88 41.64
C GLY A 83 9.98 -8.62 41.89
N ILE A 84 9.28 -8.12 40.88
CA ILE A 84 7.84 -7.85 40.94
C ILE A 84 7.16 -8.75 39.92
N GLU A 85 6.25 -9.60 40.37
CA GLU A 85 5.46 -10.49 39.54
C GLU A 85 3.96 -10.16 39.64
N PRO A 86 3.17 -10.34 38.58
CA PRO A 86 1.73 -10.09 38.61
C PRO A 86 1.03 -10.92 39.70
N GLY A 87 0.26 -10.27 40.58
CA GLY A 87 -0.49 -10.95 41.65
C GLY A 87 0.30 -11.28 42.93
N MET A 88 1.51 -10.74 43.09
CA MET A 88 2.30 -10.93 44.29
C MET A 88 1.68 -10.23 45.52
N VAL A 89 1.42 -11.00 46.58
CA VAL A 89 0.94 -10.48 47.88
C VAL A 89 2.04 -10.64 48.91
N SER A 90 2.57 -9.52 49.41
CA SER A 90 3.60 -9.49 50.46
C SER A 90 3.00 -9.05 51.79
N TYR A 91 3.31 -9.77 52.87
CA TYR A 91 2.87 -9.45 54.23
C TYR A 91 3.83 -8.45 54.90
N LEU A 92 3.28 -7.51 55.66
CA LEU A 92 4.02 -6.41 56.30
C LEU A 92 4.39 -6.76 57.74
N ASN A 93 5.55 -6.27 58.21
CA ASN A 93 5.90 -6.31 59.63
C ASN A 93 5.24 -5.13 60.39
N ALA A 94 5.15 -5.23 61.71
CA ALA A 94 4.60 -4.16 62.53
C ALA A 94 5.41 -2.84 62.38
N GLY A 95 4.75 -1.73 62.03
CA GLY A 95 5.38 -0.42 61.79
C GLY A 95 5.72 -0.10 60.33
N GLU A 96 5.40 -1.00 59.39
CA GLU A 96 5.60 -0.82 57.96
C GLU A 96 4.32 -0.31 57.26
N GLY A 97 4.45 0.77 56.49
CA GLY A 97 3.37 1.36 55.68
C GLY A 97 3.42 0.88 54.22
N ILE A 98 2.27 0.90 53.55
CA ILE A 98 2.17 0.65 52.11
C ILE A 98 2.20 1.99 51.37
N ASN A 99 3.09 2.13 50.39
CA ASN A 99 2.96 3.14 49.35
C ASN A 99 2.72 2.43 48.00
N VAL A 100 1.51 2.56 47.46
CA VAL A 100 1.19 2.01 46.13
C VAL A 100 1.66 3.04 45.11
N VAL A 101 2.68 2.70 44.34
CA VAL A 101 3.04 3.49 43.16
C VAL A 101 2.13 3.01 42.05
N ASP A 102 1.09 3.78 41.76
CA ASP A 102 0.23 3.55 40.61
C ASP A 102 0.93 4.09 39.35
N PRO A 103 1.38 3.24 38.41
CA PRO A 103 1.93 3.70 37.15
C PRO A 103 0.79 4.27 36.30
N LYS A 104 0.51 5.57 36.46
CA LYS A 104 -0.46 6.30 35.63
C LYS A 104 0.00 6.29 34.17
N ARG A 105 -0.61 5.40 33.38
CA ARG A 105 -0.40 5.29 31.93
C ARG A 105 -1.43 6.17 31.19
N PRO A 106 -1.01 7.11 30.34
CA PRO A 106 -1.91 7.77 29.38
C PRO A 106 -2.14 6.86 28.17
N GLY A 107 -2.84 5.73 28.37
CA GLY A 107 -3.06 4.72 27.32
C GLY A 107 -3.82 5.25 26.10
N ASP A 108 -4.62 6.30 26.26
CA ASP A 108 -5.43 6.90 25.20
C ASP A 108 -4.59 7.65 24.14
N ALA A 109 -3.37 8.07 24.48
CA ALA A 109 -2.51 8.82 23.57
C ALA A 109 -1.73 7.91 22.58
N PHE A 110 -1.61 6.62 22.89
CA PHE A 110 -0.80 5.68 22.12
C PHE A 110 -1.26 5.52 20.66
N PRO A 111 -2.57 5.29 20.36
CA PRO A 111 -3.03 5.18 18.97
C PRO A 111 -2.84 6.48 18.17
N ALA A 112 -3.06 7.64 18.81
CA ALA A 112 -2.91 8.94 18.17
C ALA A 112 -1.45 9.25 17.79
N PHE A 113 -0.50 8.84 18.64
CA PHE A 113 0.92 8.95 18.33
C PHE A 113 1.32 8.04 17.16
N ILE A 114 0.91 6.76 17.18
CA ILE A 114 1.19 5.83 16.07
C ILE A 114 0.61 6.35 14.76
N GLU A 115 -0.65 6.81 14.78
CA GLU A 115 -1.30 7.37 13.59
C GLU A 115 -0.51 8.58 13.04
N SER A 116 -0.06 9.47 13.93
CA SER A 116 0.74 10.65 13.55
C SER A 116 2.08 10.25 12.91
N VAL A 117 2.78 9.28 13.50
CA VAL A 117 4.05 8.77 12.94
C VAL A 117 3.83 8.13 11.58
N LEU A 118 2.81 7.28 11.42
CA LEU A 118 2.48 6.65 10.14
C LEU A 118 2.10 7.67 9.07
N ARG A 119 1.41 8.77 9.43
CA ARG A 119 1.13 9.88 8.51
C ARG A 119 2.40 10.61 8.06
N MET A 120 3.37 10.83 8.96
CA MET A 120 4.67 11.41 8.60
C MET A 120 5.47 10.47 7.67
N VAL A 121 5.44 9.16 7.94
CA VAL A 121 6.05 8.14 7.07
C VAL A 121 5.41 8.15 5.69
N GLY A 122 4.07 8.11 5.62
CA GLY A 122 3.31 8.16 4.37
C GLY A 122 3.63 9.40 3.55
N THR A 123 3.61 10.57 4.18
CA THR A 123 3.97 11.85 3.52
C THR A 123 5.38 11.82 2.94
N SER A 124 6.33 11.22 3.65
CA SER A 124 7.74 11.17 3.22
C SER A 124 7.98 10.26 2.01
N ILE A 125 7.20 9.18 1.87
CA ILE A 125 7.27 8.27 0.72
C ILE A 125 6.27 8.61 -0.41
N GLY A 126 5.37 9.58 -0.16
CA GLY A 126 4.33 10.01 -1.09
C GLY A 126 3.06 9.14 -1.08
N LEU A 127 2.86 8.29 -0.06
CA LEU A 127 1.67 7.45 0.04
C LEU A 127 0.68 8.02 1.06
N PRO A 128 -0.62 8.09 0.73
CA PRO A 128 -1.67 8.40 1.69
C PRO A 128 -1.71 7.37 2.84
N TYR A 129 -2.14 7.81 4.02
CA TYR A 129 -2.20 6.99 5.23
C TYR A 129 -3.04 5.72 5.02
N GLU A 130 -4.18 5.88 4.35
CA GLU A 130 -5.16 4.83 4.09
C GLU A 130 -4.54 3.71 3.24
N LEU A 131 -3.74 4.08 2.24
CA LEU A 131 -3.03 3.13 1.39
C LEU A 131 -1.84 2.49 2.10
N LEU A 132 -1.14 3.24 2.97
CA LEU A 132 0.02 2.76 3.71
C LEU A 132 -0.37 1.67 4.71
N VAL A 133 -1.42 1.91 5.49
CA VAL A 133 -1.86 1.03 6.59
C VAL A 133 -2.98 0.08 6.14
N LYS A 134 -3.57 0.32 4.97
CA LYS A 134 -4.77 -0.37 4.45
C LYS A 134 -5.99 -0.19 5.37
N ASP A 135 -6.08 0.96 6.03
CA ASP A 135 -7.20 1.33 6.88
C ASP A 135 -8.02 2.45 6.21
N PHE A 136 -9.27 2.12 5.88
CA PHE A 136 -10.24 3.04 5.30
C PHE A 136 -11.40 3.35 6.26
N SER A 137 -11.32 2.90 7.53
CA SER A 137 -12.40 3.02 8.51
C SER A 137 -12.85 4.46 8.78
N LYS A 138 -11.93 5.43 8.68
CA LYS A 138 -12.19 6.87 8.88
C LYS A 138 -12.44 7.64 7.58
N THR A 139 -12.70 6.96 6.45
CA THR A 139 -12.87 7.59 5.14
C THR A 139 -14.26 7.36 4.56
N ASN A 140 -14.74 8.33 3.77
CA ASN A 140 -15.93 8.18 2.94
C ASN A 140 -15.52 7.85 1.50
N TYR A 141 -16.50 7.51 0.65
CA TYR A 141 -16.23 7.12 -0.75
C TYR A 141 -15.37 8.14 -1.50
N SER A 142 -15.67 9.43 -1.38
CA SER A 142 -14.95 10.50 -2.09
C SER A 142 -13.52 10.67 -1.58
N SER A 143 -13.30 10.60 -0.27
CA SER A 143 -11.96 10.70 0.30
C SER A 143 -11.11 9.46 0.04
N ALA A 144 -11.72 8.26 0.08
CA ALA A 144 -11.05 7.02 -0.31
C ALA A 144 -10.62 7.05 -1.78
N ARG A 145 -11.51 7.49 -2.69
CA ARG A 145 -11.17 7.64 -4.12
C ARG A 145 -10.05 8.66 -4.34
N ALA A 146 -10.09 9.79 -3.64
CA ALA A 146 -9.01 10.79 -3.71
C ALA A 146 -7.67 10.22 -3.24
N ALA A 147 -7.64 9.48 -2.13
CA ALA A 147 -6.43 8.81 -1.64
C ALA A 147 -5.90 7.77 -2.64
N LEU A 148 -6.77 6.95 -3.21
CA LEU A 148 -6.38 5.97 -4.25
C LEU A 148 -5.78 6.66 -5.50
N LEU A 149 -6.34 7.80 -5.92
CA LEU A 149 -5.84 8.56 -7.06
C LEU A 149 -4.46 9.18 -6.79
N GLU A 150 -4.22 9.73 -5.59
CA GLU A 150 -2.88 10.23 -5.23
C GLU A 150 -1.85 9.10 -5.17
N GLY A 151 -2.22 7.95 -4.57
CA GLY A 151 -1.37 6.76 -4.60
C GLY A 151 -1.05 6.32 -6.03
N ARG A 152 -2.07 6.27 -6.91
CA ARG A 152 -1.92 5.91 -8.32
C ARG A 152 -0.89 6.79 -9.03
N ARG A 153 -0.81 8.08 -8.74
CA ARG A 153 0.21 8.97 -9.32
C ARG A 153 1.62 8.52 -8.95
N VAL A 154 1.85 8.18 -7.68
CA VAL A 154 3.16 7.69 -7.22
C VAL A 154 3.53 6.38 -7.89
N PHE A 155 2.63 5.40 -7.90
CA PHE A 155 2.88 4.11 -8.55
C PHE A 155 3.11 4.26 -10.06
N THR A 156 2.35 5.12 -10.73
CA THR A 156 2.49 5.38 -12.16
C THR A 156 3.84 6.05 -12.48
N ASN A 157 4.28 7.00 -11.65
CA ASN A 157 5.59 7.63 -11.81
C ASN A 157 6.72 6.60 -11.68
N TRP A 158 6.72 5.81 -10.60
CA TRP A 158 7.73 4.76 -10.39
C TRP A 158 7.74 3.73 -11.52
N ARG A 159 6.57 3.29 -11.96
CA ARG A 159 6.43 2.38 -13.09
C ARG A 159 6.99 2.99 -14.38
N SER A 160 6.57 4.21 -14.73
CA SER A 160 7.07 4.89 -15.94
C SER A 160 8.58 5.11 -15.89
N TRP A 161 9.12 5.49 -14.73
CA TRP A 161 10.56 5.66 -14.54
C TRP A 161 11.30 4.33 -14.74
N PHE A 162 10.82 3.25 -14.11
CA PHE A 162 11.41 1.93 -14.22
C PHE A 162 11.35 1.40 -15.66
N SER A 163 10.18 1.49 -16.31
CA SER A 163 10.02 1.11 -17.71
C SER A 163 10.98 1.86 -18.63
N ARG A 164 11.14 3.18 -18.47
CA ARG A 164 12.05 3.97 -19.30
C ARG A 164 13.53 3.71 -19.03
N ARG A 165 13.91 3.39 -17.79
CA ARG A 165 15.32 3.25 -17.39
C ARG A 165 15.84 1.82 -17.46
N PHE A 166 14.95 0.84 -17.32
CA PHE A 166 15.30 -0.57 -17.29
C PHE A 166 14.74 -1.31 -18.51
N CYS A 167 13.42 -1.27 -18.72
CA CYS A 167 12.79 -2.06 -19.78
C CYS A 167 13.09 -1.53 -21.18
N GLN A 168 13.03 -0.21 -21.39
CA GLN A 168 13.23 0.40 -22.70
C GLN A 168 14.63 0.14 -23.27
N PRO A 169 15.75 0.31 -22.53
CA PRO A 169 17.08 -0.01 -23.06
C PRO A 169 17.25 -1.48 -23.42
N ILE A 170 16.59 -2.39 -22.70
CA ILE A 170 16.61 -3.82 -23.01
C ILE A 170 15.84 -4.06 -24.32
N TRP A 171 14.66 -3.45 -24.47
CA TRP A 171 13.88 -3.54 -25.70
C TRP A 171 14.59 -2.96 -26.91
N ASP A 172 15.27 -1.82 -26.74
CA ASP A 172 16.09 -1.21 -27.79
C ASP A 172 17.21 -2.15 -28.26
N LEU A 173 17.78 -2.96 -27.36
CA LEU A 173 18.81 -3.94 -27.69
C LEU A 173 18.23 -5.17 -28.40
N VAL A 174 17.05 -5.63 -27.97
CA VAL A 174 16.36 -6.76 -28.62
C VAL A 174 16.03 -6.42 -30.07
N LEU A 175 15.49 -5.23 -30.32
CA LEU A 175 15.18 -4.80 -31.68
C LEU A 175 16.43 -4.49 -32.51
N GLU A 176 17.49 -3.93 -31.91
CA GLU A 176 18.77 -3.79 -32.62
C GLU A 176 19.31 -5.16 -33.05
N GLU A 177 19.24 -6.17 -32.19
CA GLU A 177 19.69 -7.53 -32.52
C GLU A 177 18.83 -8.16 -33.63
N ALA A 178 17.50 -8.00 -33.58
CA ALA A 178 16.60 -8.47 -34.63
C ALA A 178 16.91 -7.81 -35.98
N PHE A 179 17.22 -6.50 -35.98
CA PHE A 179 17.67 -5.78 -37.18
C PHE A 179 18.99 -6.33 -37.72
N LEU A 180 19.99 -6.54 -36.85
CA LEU A 180 21.29 -7.08 -37.23
C LEU A 180 21.22 -8.51 -37.79
N ARG A 181 20.23 -9.31 -37.34
CA ARG A 181 19.93 -10.64 -37.86
C ARG A 181 19.13 -10.63 -39.16
N GLY A 182 18.61 -9.48 -39.57
CA GLY A 182 17.73 -9.35 -40.74
C GLY A 182 16.33 -9.90 -40.51
N GLU A 183 15.85 -9.97 -39.26
CA GLU A 183 14.48 -10.43 -38.94
C GLU A 183 13.42 -9.37 -39.28
N PHE A 184 13.82 -8.10 -39.41
CA PHE A 184 12.97 -7.05 -39.98
C PHE A 184 13.80 -6.01 -40.73
N GLU A 185 13.18 -5.39 -41.73
CA GLU A 185 13.80 -4.34 -42.53
C GLU A 185 13.61 -2.96 -41.89
N ALA A 186 14.71 -2.25 -41.66
CA ALA A 186 14.71 -0.88 -41.19
C ALA A 186 15.66 -0.03 -42.04
N LYS A 187 15.13 1.06 -42.62
CA LYS A 187 15.94 2.05 -43.34
C LYS A 187 16.58 2.98 -42.32
N ASN A 188 17.90 3.14 -42.42
CA ASN A 188 18.70 4.00 -41.53
C ASN A 188 18.37 3.76 -40.04
N PHE A 189 18.41 2.50 -39.60
CA PHE A 189 17.99 2.08 -38.26
C PHE A 189 18.59 2.94 -37.14
N TYR A 190 19.88 3.28 -37.22
CA TYR A 190 20.56 4.05 -36.19
C TYR A 190 20.10 5.52 -36.14
N ASP A 191 19.68 6.10 -37.27
CA ASP A 191 19.17 7.48 -37.32
C ASP A 191 17.75 7.57 -36.73
N PHE A 192 16.94 6.53 -36.93
CA PHE A 192 15.54 6.45 -36.48
C PHE A 192 15.30 5.39 -35.41
N ARG A 193 16.32 5.12 -34.58
CA ARG A 193 16.30 4.02 -33.62
C ARG A 193 15.11 4.15 -32.69
N HIS A 194 14.88 5.34 -32.15
CA HIS A 194 13.81 5.59 -31.19
C HIS A 194 12.41 5.35 -31.77
N GLU A 195 12.22 5.64 -33.06
CA GLU A 195 10.96 5.44 -33.77
C GLU A 195 10.68 3.95 -33.97
N TYR A 196 11.68 3.18 -34.39
CA TYR A 196 11.55 1.72 -34.54
C TYR A 196 11.40 1.00 -33.21
N THR A 197 12.06 1.50 -32.15
CA THR A 197 12.05 0.84 -30.84
C THR A 197 11.02 1.39 -29.86
N ARG A 198 10.18 2.34 -30.30
CA ARG A 198 9.12 2.91 -29.46
C ARG A 198 8.16 1.82 -28.99
N ALA A 199 8.05 1.67 -27.68
CA ALA A 199 7.13 0.74 -27.05
C ALA A 199 6.27 1.45 -25.99
N ILE A 200 5.03 0.99 -25.84
CA ILE A 200 4.16 1.38 -24.74
C ILE A 200 4.23 0.28 -23.68
N TRP A 201 4.64 0.66 -22.47
CA TRP A 201 4.75 -0.28 -21.35
C TRP A 201 3.46 -0.32 -20.56
N ILE A 202 2.61 -1.28 -20.89
CA ILE A 202 1.36 -1.55 -20.17
C ILE A 202 1.70 -2.37 -18.91
N GLY A 203 1.37 -1.83 -17.74
CA GLY A 203 1.50 -2.56 -16.48
C GLY A 203 0.15 -3.04 -15.95
N GLY A 204 0.12 -3.59 -14.73
CA GLY A 204 -1.12 -4.05 -14.10
C GLY A 204 -2.23 -2.99 -14.13
N GLY A 205 -3.44 -3.46 -14.40
CA GLY A 205 -4.65 -2.65 -14.44
C GLY A 205 -5.03 -2.09 -13.08
N TRP A 206 -5.78 -0.99 -13.11
CA TRP A 206 -6.34 -0.39 -11.90
C TRP A 206 -7.79 -0.82 -11.71
N GLY A 207 -8.09 -1.39 -10.55
CA GLY A 207 -9.47 -1.67 -10.16
C GLY A 207 -10.29 -0.38 -10.05
N TRP A 208 -11.58 -0.51 -10.33
CA TRP A 208 -12.54 0.57 -10.13
C TRP A 208 -13.21 0.47 -8.76
N VAL A 209 -13.49 1.63 -8.17
CA VAL A 209 -14.26 1.70 -6.93
C VAL A 209 -15.76 1.55 -7.22
N ASP A 210 -16.25 2.19 -8.28
CA ASP A 210 -17.61 2.05 -8.81
C ASP A 210 -17.52 1.74 -10.31
N PRO A 211 -17.55 0.45 -10.69
CA PRO A 211 -17.35 0.04 -12.07
C PRO A 211 -18.32 0.70 -13.06
N VAL A 212 -19.59 0.83 -12.70
CA VAL A 212 -20.62 1.35 -13.62
C VAL A 212 -20.35 2.82 -13.95
N LYS A 213 -20.11 3.64 -12.91
CA LYS A 213 -19.82 5.07 -13.12
C LYS A 213 -18.51 5.30 -13.88
N GLU A 214 -17.49 4.48 -13.62
CA GLU A 214 -16.19 4.62 -14.30
C GLU A 214 -16.28 4.16 -15.77
N VAL A 215 -17.02 3.09 -16.10
CA VAL A 215 -17.29 2.70 -17.51
C VAL A 215 -17.99 3.83 -18.26
N GLU A 216 -19.04 4.40 -17.66
CA GLU A 216 -19.77 5.51 -18.28
C GLU A 216 -18.88 6.74 -18.47
N ALA A 217 -18.01 7.03 -17.51
CA ALA A 217 -17.04 8.12 -17.61
C ALA A 217 -16.03 7.86 -18.74
N SER A 218 -15.47 6.65 -18.83
CA SER A 218 -14.56 6.25 -19.91
C SER A 218 -15.22 6.33 -21.29
N ARG A 219 -16.47 5.87 -21.40
CA ARG A 219 -17.26 5.98 -22.63
C ARG A 219 -17.44 7.44 -23.05
N LYS A 220 -17.89 8.30 -22.12
CA LYS A 220 -18.05 9.73 -22.38
C LYS A 220 -16.71 10.40 -22.73
N ALA A 221 -15.61 10.00 -22.09
CA ALA A 221 -14.29 10.53 -22.39
C ALA A 221 -13.85 10.19 -23.82
N ILE A 222 -14.10 8.96 -24.28
CA ILE A 222 -13.85 8.54 -25.66
C ILE A 222 -14.76 9.32 -26.63
N ASP A 223 -16.06 9.39 -26.33
CA ASP A 223 -17.05 10.07 -27.19
C ASP A 223 -16.73 11.57 -27.36
N PHE A 224 -16.19 12.22 -26.32
CA PHE A 224 -15.74 13.62 -26.36
C PHE A 224 -14.30 13.81 -26.87
N GLY A 225 -13.58 12.75 -27.20
CA GLY A 225 -12.19 12.82 -27.69
C GLY A 225 -11.17 13.22 -26.61
N LEU A 226 -11.49 13.02 -25.33
CA LEU A 226 -10.58 13.24 -24.20
C LEU A 226 -9.68 12.02 -23.92
N SER A 227 -10.07 10.84 -24.41
CA SER A 227 -9.36 9.58 -24.23
C SER A 227 -9.51 8.69 -25.47
N THR A 228 -8.68 7.67 -25.58
CA THR A 228 -8.70 6.68 -26.65
C THR A 228 -9.00 5.27 -26.12
N LEU A 229 -9.48 4.38 -26.98
CA LEU A 229 -9.66 2.96 -26.63
C LEU A 229 -8.35 2.31 -26.12
N ALA A 230 -7.22 2.72 -26.69
CA ALA A 230 -5.90 2.27 -26.26
C ALA A 230 -5.55 2.72 -24.85
N GLU A 231 -5.82 3.98 -24.51
CA GLU A 231 -5.57 4.53 -23.17
C GLU A 231 -6.46 3.91 -22.10
N GLU A 232 -7.75 3.72 -22.40
CA GLU A 232 -8.69 3.08 -21.47
C GLU A 232 -8.34 1.58 -21.24
N SER A 233 -8.03 0.83 -22.30
CA SER A 233 -7.57 -0.56 -22.21
C SER A 233 -6.25 -0.67 -21.43
N ALA A 234 -5.27 0.19 -21.72
CA ALA A 234 -4.00 0.23 -21.01
C ALA A 234 -4.18 0.62 -19.53
N GLY A 235 -5.18 1.44 -19.21
CA GLY A 235 -5.61 1.74 -17.84
C GLY A 235 -6.09 0.51 -17.06
N GLN A 236 -6.72 -0.43 -17.77
CA GLN A 236 -7.11 -1.76 -17.28
C GLN A 236 -6.00 -2.81 -17.43
N GLY A 237 -4.80 -2.40 -17.86
CA GLY A 237 -3.65 -3.28 -18.00
C GLY A 237 -3.74 -4.26 -19.16
N ARG A 238 -4.54 -3.93 -20.18
CA ARG A 238 -4.72 -4.74 -21.39
C ARG A 238 -4.24 -3.97 -22.61
N ASP A 239 -3.75 -4.71 -23.59
CA ASP A 239 -3.56 -4.14 -24.92
C ASP A 239 -4.89 -4.11 -25.68
N TRP A 240 -5.12 -3.02 -26.42
CA TRP A 240 -6.40 -2.81 -27.10
C TRP A 240 -6.53 -3.68 -28.35
N GLU A 241 -5.43 -3.95 -29.07
CA GLU A 241 -5.42 -4.76 -30.29
C GLU A 241 -5.69 -6.21 -29.93
N GLU A 242 -5.02 -6.71 -28.88
CA GLU A 242 -5.28 -8.05 -28.33
C GLU A 242 -6.74 -8.19 -27.88
N THR A 243 -7.29 -7.17 -27.23
CA THR A 243 -8.69 -7.16 -26.80
C THR A 243 -9.64 -7.26 -28.00
N ILE A 244 -9.37 -6.55 -29.10
CA ILE A 244 -10.21 -6.62 -30.30
C ILE A 244 -10.09 -7.96 -31.00
N ASP A 245 -8.89 -8.50 -31.13
CA ASP A 245 -8.68 -9.82 -31.72
C ASP A 245 -9.41 -10.91 -30.93
N GLN A 246 -9.38 -10.81 -29.61
CA GLN A 246 -10.11 -11.71 -28.74
C GLN A 246 -11.64 -11.55 -28.92
N LEU A 247 -12.15 -10.32 -28.91
CA LEU A 247 -13.58 -10.05 -29.14
C LEU A 247 -14.05 -10.55 -30.52
N LYS A 248 -13.20 -10.46 -31.55
CA LYS A 248 -13.49 -10.98 -32.89
C LYS A 248 -13.64 -12.50 -32.88
N ARG A 249 -12.73 -13.22 -32.21
CA ARG A 249 -12.80 -14.68 -32.06
C ARG A 249 -14.02 -15.10 -31.24
N GLU A 250 -14.29 -14.41 -30.14
CA GLU A 250 -15.44 -14.69 -29.28
C GLU A 250 -16.76 -14.52 -30.03
N LYS A 251 -16.94 -13.41 -30.76
CA LYS A 251 -18.16 -13.19 -31.56
C LYS A 251 -18.35 -14.25 -32.63
N ALA A 252 -17.28 -14.69 -33.29
CA ALA A 252 -17.35 -15.78 -34.27
C ALA A 252 -17.74 -17.12 -33.61
N ALA A 253 -17.12 -17.45 -32.48
CA ALA A 253 -17.40 -18.69 -31.74
C ALA A 253 -18.83 -18.72 -31.16
N ILE A 254 -19.33 -17.58 -30.67
CA ILE A 254 -20.70 -17.44 -30.17
C ILE A 254 -21.71 -17.66 -31.31
N ALA A 255 -21.45 -17.05 -32.48
CA ALA A 255 -22.30 -17.22 -33.65
C ALA A 255 -22.31 -18.67 -34.16
N GLU A 256 -21.17 -19.35 -34.11
CA GLU A 256 -21.04 -20.78 -34.47
C GLU A 256 -21.73 -21.70 -33.45
N ALA A 257 -21.59 -21.41 -32.16
CA ALA A 257 -22.20 -22.21 -31.09
C ALA A 257 -23.72 -22.01 -30.98
N GLY A 258 -24.28 -20.96 -31.59
CA GLY A 258 -25.70 -20.64 -31.50
C GLY A 258 -26.17 -20.28 -30.09
N ILE A 259 -25.27 -19.80 -29.23
CA ILE A 259 -25.55 -19.44 -27.84
C ILE A 259 -25.84 -17.94 -27.78
N ASP A 260 -26.98 -17.55 -27.21
CA ASP A 260 -27.21 -16.14 -26.85
C ASP A 260 -26.55 -15.85 -25.50
N ILE A 261 -25.43 -15.13 -25.51
CA ILE A 261 -24.90 -14.51 -24.29
C ILE A 261 -25.75 -13.27 -24.01
N VAL A 262 -26.52 -13.31 -22.92
CA VAL A 262 -27.36 -12.19 -22.47
C VAL A 262 -26.53 -10.91 -22.38
N GLY A 263 -26.98 -9.83 -23.05
CA GLY A 263 -26.35 -8.51 -23.08
C GLY A 263 -25.40 -8.22 -24.25
N ALA A 264 -25.14 -9.18 -25.15
CA ALA A 264 -24.22 -8.97 -26.28
C ALA A 264 -24.83 -8.20 -27.48
N ASN A 265 -26.14 -7.91 -27.45
CA ASN A 265 -26.82 -7.25 -28.56
C ASN A 265 -27.80 -6.17 -28.07
N PRO A 266 -27.39 -4.89 -28.03
CA PRO A 266 -28.27 -3.78 -27.64
C PRO A 266 -29.47 -3.58 -28.60
N ALA A 267 -29.47 -4.25 -29.76
CA ALA A 267 -30.60 -4.30 -30.66
C ALA A 267 -31.72 -5.27 -30.20
N LYS A 268 -31.40 -6.31 -29.41
CA LYS A 268 -32.39 -7.23 -28.83
C LYS A 268 -33.07 -6.62 -27.60
N GLU A 269 -32.32 -5.98 -26.70
CA GLU A 269 -32.91 -5.30 -25.53
C GLU A 269 -33.89 -4.18 -25.90
N LYS A 270 -33.59 -3.38 -26.95
CA LYS A 270 -34.54 -2.38 -27.46
C LYS A 270 -35.74 -2.97 -28.19
N ALA A 271 -35.67 -4.21 -28.64
CA ALA A 271 -36.81 -4.91 -29.25
C ALA A 271 -37.73 -5.45 -28.15
N ASP A 272 -37.14 -6.05 -27.10
CA ASP A 272 -37.89 -6.56 -25.95
C ASP A 272 -38.58 -5.42 -25.17
N GLU A 273 -37.91 -4.27 -24.95
CA GLU A 273 -38.53 -3.09 -24.32
C GLU A 273 -39.69 -2.50 -25.14
N LYS A 274 -39.59 -2.52 -26.49
CA LYS A 274 -40.66 -2.05 -27.38
C LYS A 274 -41.82 -3.02 -27.49
N GLU A 275 -41.59 -4.32 -27.36
CA GLU A 275 -42.67 -5.31 -27.29
C GLU A 275 -43.42 -5.23 -25.96
N THR A 276 -42.73 -4.94 -24.84
CA THR A 276 -43.40 -4.73 -23.55
C THR A 276 -44.24 -3.44 -23.52
N ASP A 277 -43.76 -2.35 -24.11
CA ASP A 277 -44.52 -1.07 -24.17
C ASP A 277 -45.75 -1.16 -25.09
N ASN A 278 -45.68 -1.95 -26.17
CA ASN A 278 -46.81 -2.16 -27.09
C ASN A 278 -47.85 -3.15 -26.53
N ALA A 279 -47.47 -4.06 -25.62
CA ALA A 279 -48.40 -4.99 -24.99
C ALA A 279 -49.27 -4.33 -23.89
N GLU A 280 -48.80 -3.23 -23.28
CA GLU A 280 -49.55 -2.48 -22.27
C GLU A 280 -50.55 -1.46 -22.88
N THR A 281 -50.53 -1.25 -24.20
CA THR A 281 -51.35 -0.23 -24.88
C THR A 281 -52.56 -0.75 -25.67
N GLU A 282 -52.90 -2.05 -25.64
CA GLU A 282 -54.18 -2.53 -26.18
C GLU A 282 -55.34 -2.30 -25.18
N PRO A 283 -56.37 -1.49 -25.50
CA PRO A 283 -57.51 -1.33 -24.63
C PRO A 283 -58.38 -2.59 -24.68
N LYS A 284 -58.63 -3.20 -23.52
CA LYS A 284 -59.65 -4.24 -23.34
C LYS A 284 -60.99 -3.71 -23.88
N ARG A 285 -61.46 -4.30 -24.99
CA ARG A 285 -62.83 -4.10 -25.47
C ARG A 285 -63.80 -4.83 -24.55
N GLU A 286 -64.70 -4.07 -23.94
CA GLU A 286 -66.00 -4.53 -23.42
C GLU A 286 -66.97 -4.83 -24.57
#